data_AF-A0A8J7VV52-F1
#
_entry.id   AF-A0A8J7VV52-F1
#
_cell.length_a   1.000
_cell.length_b   1.000
_cell.length_c   1.000
_cell.angle_alpha   90.00
_cell.angle_beta   90.00
_cell.angle_gamma   90.00
#
_symmetry.space_group_name_H-M   'P 1'
#
loop_
_entity.id
_entity.type
_entity.pdbx_description
1 polymer ?
#
loop_
_entity_poly.entity_id
_entity_poly.type
_entity_poly.pdbx_seq_one_letter_code
_entity_poly.pdbx_strand_id
1 'polypeptide(L)' 'GLVERRGFAPRAIEGAPAPADGHWRLCLTVESDRPCEPLRHLMQKNHDCLQVEITACP' A
#
# COMPACT_ATOMS: atom_id res chain seq x y z
N GLY A 1 -8.43 -7.55 -1.55
CA GLY A 1 -8.41 -8.40 -0.34
C GLY A 1 -8.33 -7.62 0.97
N LEU A 2 -7.13 -7.36 1.49
CA LEU A 2 -6.93 -6.71 2.81
C LEU A 2 -7.55 -5.32 2.90
N VAL A 3 -7.35 -4.51 1.86
CA VAL A 3 -7.78 -3.11 1.79
C VAL A 3 -9.31 -2.97 1.75
N GLU A 4 -9.98 -3.76 0.90
CA GLU A 4 -11.45 -3.76 0.78
C GLU A 4 -12.12 -4.12 2.10
N ARG A 5 -11.60 -5.13 2.81
CA ARG A 5 -12.10 -5.52 4.15
C ARG A 5 -11.95 -4.41 5.20
N ARG A 6 -11.15 -3.39 4.93
CA ARG A 6 -10.95 -2.22 5.81
C ARG A 6 -11.71 -0.98 5.36
N GLY A 7 -12.51 -1.08 4.29
CA GLY A 7 -13.31 0.01 3.76
C GLY A 7 -12.55 0.94 2.82
N PHE A 8 -11.47 0.46 2.21
CA PHE A 8 -10.77 1.17 1.14
C PHE A 8 -11.15 0.57 -0.21
N ALA A 9 -11.50 1.43 -1.17
CA ALA A 9 -11.80 1.02 -2.53
C ALA A 9 -10.50 1.06 -3.36
N PRO A 10 -9.95 -0.09 -3.78
CA PRO A 10 -8.77 -0.11 -4.64
C PRO A 10 -9.11 0.44 -6.02
N ARG A 11 -8.24 1.31 -6.56
CA ARG A 11 -8.37 1.91 -7.89
C ARG A 11 -7.31 1.44 -8.86
N ALA A 12 -6.08 1.31 -8.39
CA ALA A 12 -4.97 0.81 -9.20
C ALA A 12 -3.99 0.04 -8.33
N ILE A 13 -3.34 -0.95 -8.93
CA ILE A 13 -2.25 -1.71 -8.33
C ILE A 13 -1.15 -1.80 -9.38
N GLU A 14 0.02 -1.31 -9.02
CA GLU A 14 1.20 -1.30 -9.88
C GLU A 14 2.34 -1.99 -9.14
N GLY A 15 3.07 -2.87 -9.83
CA GLY A 15 4.18 -3.59 -9.25
C GLY A 15 5.34 -3.61 -10.22
N ALA A 16 6.51 -3.19 -9.76
CA ALA A 16 7.73 -3.26 -10.54
C ALA A 16 8.90 -3.72 -9.66
N PRO A 17 9.87 -4.47 -10.23
CA PRO A 17 11.13 -4.72 -9.53
C PRO A 17 11.82 -3.38 -9.25
N ALA A 18 12.26 -3.18 -8.01
CA ALA A 18 13.08 -2.07 -7.61
C ALA A 18 14.49 -2.26 -8.20
N PRO A 19 15.01 -1.27 -8.94
CA PRO A 19 16.20 -1.45 -9.78
C PRO A 19 17.50 -1.67 -9.00
N ALA A 20 17.54 -1.36 -7.70
CA ALA A 20 18.77 -1.39 -6.90
C ALA A 20 18.99 -2.73 -6.19
N ASP A 21 17.93 -3.37 -5.67
CA ASP A 21 18.08 -4.32 -4.56
C ASP A 21 17.37 -5.66 -4.79
N GLY A 22 16.79 -5.87 -5.98
CA GLY A 22 16.01 -7.09 -6.29
C GLY A 22 14.67 -7.19 -5.53
N HIS A 23 14.35 -6.21 -4.69
CA HIS A 23 13.06 -6.08 -4.02
C HIS A 23 11.97 -5.63 -4.99
N TRP A 24 10.71 -5.82 -4.62
CA TRP A 24 9.57 -5.30 -5.37
C TRP A 24 9.09 -3.97 -4.78
N ARG A 25 8.75 -3.03 -5.65
CA ARG A 25 7.96 -1.85 -5.28
C ARG A 25 6.52 -2.10 -5.71
N LEU A 26 5.61 -2.12 -4.75
CA LEU A 26 4.17 -2.20 -4.97
C LEU A 26 3.54 -0.84 -4.65
N CYS A 27 2.85 -0.25 -5.62
CA CYS A 27 2.02 0.92 -5.45
C CYS A 27 0.55 0.49 -5.46
N LEU A 28 -0.21 0.94 -4.47
CA LEU A 28 -1.63 0.65 -4.33
C LEU A 28 -2.37 1.98 -4.18
N THR A 29 -3.15 2.34 -5.19
CA THR A 29 -4.01 3.52 -5.17
C THR A 29 -5.36 3.13 -4.62
N VAL A 30 -5.81 3.82 -3.57
CA VAL A 30 -7.08 3.56 -2.90
C VAL A 30 -7.85 4.84 -2.68
N GLU A 31 -9.17 4.75 -2.79
CA GLU A 31 -10.09 5.78 -2.34
C GLU A 31 -10.72 5.36 -1.02
N SER A 32 -10.87 6.31 -0.10
CA SER A 32 -11.56 6.08 1.17
C SER A 32 -11.94 7.40 1.84
N ASP A 33 -13.07 7.38 2.54
CA ASP A 33 -13.45 8.43 3.49
C ASP A 33 -12.76 8.25 4.87
N ARG A 34 -11.96 7.18 5.03
CA ARG A 34 -11.27 6.84 6.27
C ARG A 34 -9.82 7.32 6.26
N PRO A 35 -9.25 7.65 7.44
CA PRO A 35 -7.83 7.94 7.54
C PRO A 35 -6.98 6.73 7.14
N CYS A 36 -5.85 6.98 6.48
CA CYS A 36 -4.98 5.94 5.93
C CYS A 36 -3.94 5.42 6.95
N GLU A 37 -3.70 6.12 8.06
CA GLU A 37 -2.77 5.71 9.12
C GLU A 37 -2.97 4.26 9.61
N PRO A 38 -4.20 3.79 9.91
CA PRO A 38 -4.39 2.40 10.34
C PRO A 38 -4.00 1.38 9.28
N LEU A 39 -4.17 1.71 7.99
CA LEU A 39 -3.74 0.85 6.87
C LEU A 39 -2.21 0.79 6.80
N ARG A 40 -1.52 1.93 6.94
CA ARG A 40 -0.06 1.99 7.01
C ARG A 40 0.49 1.07 8.10
N HIS A 41 0.00 1.22 9.33
CA HIS A 41 0.45 0.41 10.47
C HIS A 41 0.18 -1.08 10.27
N LEU A 42 -0.93 -1.43 9.63
CA LEU A 42 -1.25 -2.82 9.31
C LEU A 42 -0.25 -3.41 8.30
N MET A 43 0.09 -2.66 7.25
CA MET A 43 1.03 -3.13 6.23
C MET A 43 2.47 -3.21 6.78
N GLN A 44 2.86 -2.29 7.67
CA GLN A 44 4.17 -2.34 8.34
C GLN A 44 4.36 -3.58 9.24
N LYS A 45 3.27 -4.19 9.72
CA LYS A 45 3.33 -5.44 10.48
C LYS A 45 3.43 -6.68 9.58
N ASN A 46 3.27 -6.53 8.27
CA ASN A 46 3.44 -7.64 7.34
C ASN A 46 4.93 -7.90 7.14
N HIS A 47 5.37 -9.14 7.40
CA HIS A 47 6.77 -9.55 7.27
C HIS A 47 7.32 -9.42 5.84
N ASP A 48 6.46 -9.43 4.83
CA ASP A 48 6.86 -9.25 3.42
C ASP A 48 7.10 -7.77 3.06
N CYS A 49 6.66 -6.84 3.91
CA CYS A 49 6.81 -5.40 3.66
C CYS A 49 8.05 -4.86 4.35
N LEU A 50 9.07 -4.51 3.56
CA LEU A 50 10.31 -3.90 4.06
C LEU A 50 10.11 -2.43 4.45
N GLN A 51 9.31 -1.69 3.69
CA GLN A 51 9.01 -0.27 3.92
C GLN A 51 7.61 0.05 3.39
N VAL A 52 6.89 0.92 4.09
CA VAL A 52 5.54 1.36 3.71
C VAL A 52 5.42 2.87 3.89
N GLU A 53 5.03 3.54 2.82
CA GLU A 53 4.80 4.98 2.77
C GLU A 53 3.39 5.26 2.24
N ILE A 54 2.82 6.39 2.63
CA ILE A 54 1.53 6.87 2.14
C ILE A 54 1.74 8.28 1.62
N THR A 55 1.26 8.52 0.40
CA THR A 55 1.30 9.82 -0.26
C THR A 55 -0.09 10.12 -0.78
N ALA A 56 -0.52 11.38 -0.71
CA ALA A 56 -1.74 11.81 -1.38
C ALA A 56 -1.60 11.60 -2.89
N CYS A 57 -2.64 11.09 -3.54
CA CYS A 57 -2.67 11.04 -5.00
C CYS A 57 -2.75 12.47 -5.57
N PRO A 58 -2.07 12.75 -6.69
CA PRO A 58 -2.11 14.05 -7.35
C PRO A 58 -3.51 14.41 -7.85
#